data_AF-A0A6I3N0J5-F1
#
_entry.id   AF-A0A6I3N0J5-F1
#
_cell.length_a   1.000
_cell.length_b   1.000
_cell.length_c   1.000
_cell.angle_alpha   90.00
_cell.angle_beta   90.00
_cell.angle_gamma   90.00
#
_symmetry.space_group_name_H-M   'P 1'
#
loop_
_entity.id
_entity.type
_entity.pdbx_description
1 polymer ?
#
loop_
_entity_poly.entity_id
_entity_poly.type
_entity_poly.pdbx_seq_one_letter_code
_entity_poly.pdbx_strand_id
1 'polypeptide(L)'
;MFSRPTTEQLLAGIAEELRTVVASEVQTETTKIMLQQIDQILMGCSRRAAHEIAWVHEEAEKIGALTGKPIGKPASLHLEDVLAWYHQVSSLLSDEVGAAFRSGDQGRIDAVKEVLDARSAIEMQVLGALELVGRG
;
A
#
# COMPACT_ATOMS: atom_id res chain seq x y z
N MET A 1 11.73 28.12 -4.20
CA MET A 1 11.16 27.17 -3.22
C MET A 1 12.22 26.10 -2.97
N PHE A 2 12.88 26.10 -1.81
CA PHE A 2 13.77 24.99 -1.44
C PHE A 2 12.88 23.86 -0.90
N SER A 3 12.45 22.94 -1.77
CA SER A 3 11.72 21.76 -1.33
C SER A 3 12.71 20.81 -0.67
N ARG A 4 12.45 20.46 0.60
CA ARG A 4 13.12 19.32 1.22
C ARG A 4 12.81 18.05 0.41
N PRO A 5 13.74 17.10 0.33
CA PRO A 5 13.47 15.83 -0.35
C PRO A 5 12.26 15.13 0.28
N THR A 6 11.46 14.46 -0.55
CA THR A 6 10.33 13.65 -0.10
C THR A 6 10.83 12.40 0.63
N THR A 7 9.97 11.74 1.41
CA THR A 7 10.30 10.45 2.04
C THR A 7 10.70 9.39 1.00
N GLU A 8 10.02 9.38 -0.15
CA GLU A 8 10.37 8.54 -1.30
C GLU A 8 11.82 8.77 -1.76
N GLN A 9 12.20 10.04 -1.98
CA GLN A 9 13.53 10.43 -2.42
C GLN A 9 14.61 10.10 -1.39
N LEU A 10 14.32 10.27 -0.10
CA LEU A 10 15.25 9.90 0.97
C LEU A 10 15.50 8.38 1.00
N LEU A 11 14.44 7.57 0.92
CA LEU A 11 14.55 6.12 0.95
C LEU A 11 15.25 5.56 -0.30
N ALA A 12 14.93 6.09 -1.48
CA ALA A 12 15.57 5.71 -2.73
C ALA A 12 17.06 6.11 -2.74
N GLY A 13 17.40 7.27 -2.19
CA GLY A 13 18.79 7.71 -2.04
C GLY A 13 19.61 6.79 -1.14
N ILE A 14 19.07 6.40 0.02
CA ILE A 14 19.74 5.44 0.93
C ILE A 14 19.94 4.09 0.24
N ALA A 15 18.91 3.58 -0.45
CA ALA A 15 18.99 2.32 -1.19
C ALA A 15 20.11 2.34 -2.24
N GLU A 16 20.23 3.44 -2.98
CA GLU A 16 21.29 3.61 -3.97
C GLU A 16 22.68 3.66 -3.33
N GLU A 17 22.88 4.41 -2.24
CA GLU A 17 24.16 4.45 -1.52
C GLU A 17 24.58 3.07 -1.01
N LEU A 18 23.62 2.29 -0.49
CA LEU A 18 23.88 0.91 -0.07
C LEU A 18 24.35 0.04 -1.26
N ARG A 19 23.72 0.20 -2.42
CA ARG A 19 24.02 -0.59 -3.63
C ARG A 19 25.33 -0.21 -4.29
N THR A 20 25.68 1.08 -4.33
CA THR A 20 26.84 1.56 -5.09
C THR A 20 28.10 1.76 -4.25
N VAL A 21 27.95 2.06 -2.96
CA VAL A 21 29.08 2.34 -2.06
C VAL A 21 29.30 1.19 -1.09
N VAL A 22 28.26 0.76 -0.37
CA VAL A 22 28.43 -0.24 0.70
C VAL A 22 28.65 -1.64 0.13
N ALA A 23 27.99 -1.98 -0.98
CA ALA A 23 28.06 -3.32 -1.57
C ALA A 23 29.49 -3.78 -1.94
N SER A 24 30.38 -2.87 -2.35
CA SER A 24 31.77 -3.22 -2.69
C SER A 24 32.61 -3.63 -1.48
N GLU A 25 32.25 -3.16 -0.29
CA GLU A 25 32.97 -3.44 0.95
C GLU A 25 32.52 -4.76 1.61
N VAL A 26 31.36 -5.30 1.22
CA VAL A 26 30.79 -6.52 1.80
C VAL A 26 31.42 -7.77 1.19
N GLN A 27 32.22 -8.48 1.99
CA GLN A 27 32.98 -9.65 1.52
C GLN A 27 32.24 -10.98 1.66
N THR A 28 31.38 -11.13 2.67
CA THR A 28 30.68 -12.39 2.97
C THR A 28 29.38 -12.52 2.18
N GLU A 29 29.13 -13.69 1.59
CA GLU A 29 27.92 -13.96 0.81
C GLU A 29 26.63 -13.75 1.62
N THR A 30 26.61 -14.20 2.88
CA THR A 30 25.45 -13.99 3.77
C THR A 30 25.13 -12.51 3.95
N THR A 31 26.14 -11.65 4.08
CA THR A 31 25.93 -10.21 4.26
C THR A 31 25.56 -9.52 2.95
N LYS A 32 26.04 -10.00 1.80
CA LYS A 32 25.58 -9.53 0.48
C LYS A 32 24.10 -9.82 0.28
N ILE A 33 23.64 -11.02 0.65
CA ILE A 33 22.21 -11.37 0.62
C ILE A 33 21.45 -10.39 1.51
N MET A 34 21.82 -10.24 2.79
CA MET A 34 21.14 -9.29 3.69
C MET A 34 21.10 -7.85 3.12
N LEU A 35 22.17 -7.39 2.48
CA LEU A 35 22.21 -6.06 1.85
C LEU A 35 21.20 -5.93 0.69
N GLN A 36 21.08 -6.97 -0.15
CA GLN A 36 20.04 -7.02 -1.19
C GLN A 36 18.62 -7.02 -0.61
N GLN A 37 18.41 -7.72 0.52
CA GLN A 37 17.12 -7.71 1.22
C GLN A 37 16.78 -6.31 1.72
N ILE A 38 17.74 -5.60 2.31
CA ILE A 38 17.58 -4.22 2.79
C ILE A 38 17.25 -3.28 1.62
N ASP A 39 17.97 -3.38 0.51
CA ASP A 39 17.71 -2.58 -0.70
C ASP A 39 16.25 -2.74 -1.17
N GLN A 40 15.78 -3.98 -1.29
CA GLN A 40 14.40 -4.27 -1.69
C GLN A 40 13.37 -3.70 -0.70
N ILE A 41 13.60 -3.82 0.61
CA ILE A 41 12.73 -3.25 1.64
C ILE A 41 12.68 -1.72 1.52
N LEU A 42 13.82 -1.04 1.35
CA LEU A 42 13.88 0.41 1.20
C LEU A 42 13.16 0.89 -0.06
N MET A 43 13.34 0.20 -1.19
CA MET A 43 12.63 0.49 -2.43
C MET A 43 11.12 0.27 -2.29
N GLY A 44 10.70 -0.77 -1.56
CA GLY A 44 9.30 -1.00 -1.21
C GLY A 44 8.72 0.13 -0.36
N CYS A 45 9.43 0.54 0.70
CA CYS A 45 9.05 1.65 1.55
C CYS A 45 8.97 2.98 0.78
N SER A 46 9.91 3.22 -0.14
CA SER A 46 9.93 4.41 -1.01
C SER A 46 8.65 4.52 -1.83
N ARG A 47 8.27 3.42 -2.51
CA ARG A 47 7.04 3.36 -3.31
C ARG A 47 5.78 3.53 -2.46
N ARG A 48 5.72 2.90 -1.30
CA ARG A 48 4.59 3.04 -0.37
C ARG A 48 4.46 4.49 0.12
N ALA A 49 5.57 5.11 0.51
CA ALA A 49 5.58 6.50 0.94
C ALA A 49 5.10 7.48 -0.15
N ALA A 50 5.30 7.14 -1.42
CA ALA A 50 4.83 7.94 -2.56
C ALA A 50 3.34 7.77 -2.87
N HIS A 51 2.76 6.57 -2.66
CA HIS A 51 1.46 6.21 -3.23
C HIS A 51 0.41 5.67 -2.27
N GLU A 52 0.78 5.14 -1.10
CA GLU A 52 -0.15 4.44 -0.19
C GLU A 52 -1.32 5.33 0.24
N ILE A 53 -1.06 6.61 0.53
CA ILE A 53 -2.11 7.58 0.87
C ILE A 53 -3.06 7.82 -0.31
N ALA A 54 -2.53 7.94 -1.53
CA ALA A 54 -3.35 8.18 -2.72
C ALA A 54 -4.26 6.97 -2.99
N TRP A 55 -3.71 5.75 -2.95
CA TRP A 55 -4.48 4.52 -3.13
C TRP A 55 -5.60 4.37 -2.10
N VAL A 56 -5.30 4.65 -0.83
CA VAL A 56 -6.30 4.61 0.24
C VAL A 56 -7.45 5.59 -0.03
N HIS A 57 -7.16 6.81 -0.52
CA HIS A 57 -8.21 7.77 -0.85
C HIS A 57 -9.01 7.37 -2.09
N GLU A 58 -8.35 6.93 -3.16
CA GLU A 58 -9.00 6.46 -4.39
C GLU A 58 -9.94 5.27 -4.11
N GLU A 59 -9.49 4.34 -3.28
CA GLU A 59 -10.31 3.21 -2.85
C GLU A 59 -11.50 3.67 -2.00
N ALA A 60 -11.26 4.59 -1.07
CA ALA A 60 -12.30 5.17 -0.23
C ALA A 60 -13.40 5.83 -1.07
N GLU A 61 -13.03 6.58 -2.11
CA GLU A 61 -13.99 7.17 -3.07
C GLU A 61 -14.79 6.09 -3.83
N LYS A 62 -14.14 5.02 -4.31
CA LYS A 62 -14.83 3.90 -4.97
C LYS A 62 -15.84 3.22 -4.05
N ILE A 63 -15.47 2.99 -2.79
CA ILE A 63 -16.36 2.40 -1.78
C ILE A 63 -17.52 3.35 -1.47
N GLY A 64 -17.28 4.66 -1.41
CA GLY A 64 -18.33 5.67 -1.26
C GLY A 64 -19.34 5.63 -2.40
N ALA A 65 -18.86 5.58 -3.64
CA ALA A 65 -19.71 5.48 -4.83
C ALA A 65 -20.51 4.17 -4.85
N LEU A 66 -19.88 3.04 -4.52
CA LEU A 66 -20.52 1.72 -4.47
C LEU A 66 -21.63 1.66 -3.41
N THR A 67 -21.37 2.20 -2.22
CA THR A 67 -22.31 2.14 -1.09
C THR A 67 -23.31 3.27 -1.05
N GLY A 68 -23.10 4.33 -1.83
CA GLY A 68 -23.84 5.60 -1.76
C GLY A 68 -23.65 6.34 -0.43
N LYS A 69 -22.66 5.95 0.39
CA LYS A 69 -22.42 6.54 1.71
C LYS A 69 -21.31 7.61 1.65
N PRO A 70 -21.41 8.67 2.46
CA PRO A 70 -20.34 9.66 2.57
C PRO A 70 -19.14 9.06 3.32
N ILE A 71 -17.95 9.20 2.74
CA ILE A 71 -16.70 8.60 3.23
C ILE A 71 -15.90 9.54 4.14
N GLY A 72 -16.24 10.83 4.11
CA GLY A 72 -15.58 11.85 4.94
C GLY A 72 -14.08 11.96 4.66
N LYS A 73 -13.34 12.43 5.66
CA LYS A 73 -11.87 12.51 5.67
C LYS A 73 -11.36 12.11 7.06
N PRO A 74 -10.08 11.73 7.19
CA PRO A 74 -9.45 11.58 8.50
C PRO A 74 -9.61 12.82 9.37
N ALA A 75 -9.69 12.63 10.69
CA ALA A 75 -9.76 13.73 11.65
C ALA A 75 -8.47 14.56 11.68
N SER A 76 -7.33 13.93 11.43
CA SER A 76 -6.03 14.57 11.25
C SER A 76 -5.12 13.73 10.35
N LEU A 77 -3.89 14.21 10.12
CA LEU A 77 -2.85 13.47 9.40
C LEU A 77 -2.00 12.57 10.31
N HIS A 78 -2.33 12.48 11.61
CA HIS A 78 -1.71 11.48 12.48
C HIS A 78 -2.11 10.08 12.04
N LEU A 79 -1.15 9.16 12.04
CA LEU A 79 -1.33 7.80 11.51
C LEU A 79 -2.53 7.09 12.16
N GLU A 80 -2.74 7.26 13.46
CA GLU A 80 -3.87 6.68 14.19
C GLU A 80 -5.22 7.14 13.64
N ASP A 81 -5.38 8.44 13.37
CA ASP A 81 -6.63 8.99 12.82
C ASP A 81 -6.87 8.53 11.37
N VAL A 82 -5.80 8.41 10.58
CA VAL A 82 -5.88 7.90 9.19
C VAL A 82 -6.28 6.42 9.19
N LEU A 83 -5.69 5.61 10.06
CA LEU A 83 -6.04 4.19 10.21
C LEU A 83 -7.48 4.01 10.72
N ALA A 84 -7.90 4.81 11.71
CA ALA A 84 -9.26 4.76 12.22
C ALA A 84 -10.29 5.12 11.14
N TRP A 85 -10.02 6.15 10.34
CA TRP A 85 -10.85 6.51 9.20
C TRP A 85 -10.89 5.39 8.15
N TYR A 86 -9.72 4.88 7.72
CA TYR A 86 -9.68 3.85 6.69
C TYR A 86 -10.32 2.51 7.14
N HIS A 87 -10.25 2.20 8.44
CA HIS A 87 -11.00 1.09 9.00
C HIS A 87 -12.51 1.27 8.79
N GLN A 88 -13.05 2.47 9.05
CA GLN A 88 -14.48 2.75 8.84
C GLN A 88 -14.85 2.55 7.36
N VAL A 89 -14.03 3.05 6.44
CA VAL A 89 -14.20 2.83 4.99
C VAL A 89 -14.27 1.34 4.65
N SER A 90 -13.32 0.56 5.17
CA SER A 90 -13.29 -0.90 4.93
C SER A 90 -14.47 -1.64 5.54
N SER A 91 -14.99 -1.18 6.69
CA SER A 91 -16.23 -1.73 7.27
C SER A 91 -17.44 -1.52 6.34
N LEU A 92 -17.52 -0.36 5.66
CA LEU A 92 -18.60 -0.11 4.69
C LEU A 92 -18.56 -1.09 3.51
N LEU A 93 -17.37 -1.39 3.00
CA LEU A 93 -17.21 -2.41 1.95
C LEU A 93 -17.64 -3.79 2.46
N SER A 94 -17.23 -4.17 3.68
CA SER A 94 -17.61 -5.46 4.28
C SER A 94 -19.13 -5.61 4.43
N ASP A 95 -19.82 -4.56 4.87
CA ASP A 95 -21.28 -4.55 4.99
C ASP A 95 -21.95 -4.70 3.62
N GLU A 96 -21.44 -4.00 2.60
CA GLU A 96 -21.96 -4.03 1.24
C GLU A 96 -21.73 -5.37 0.56
N VAL A 97 -20.58 -6.01 0.77
CA VAL A 97 -20.34 -7.40 0.35
C VAL A 97 -21.44 -8.29 0.91
N GLY A 98 -21.68 -8.24 2.22
CA GLY A 98 -22.73 -9.04 2.85
C GLY A 98 -24.13 -8.73 2.27
N ALA A 99 -24.43 -7.46 2.01
CA ALA A 99 -25.72 -7.04 1.46
C ALA A 99 -25.92 -7.50 0.00
N ALA A 100 -24.91 -7.33 -0.85
CA ALA A 100 -24.93 -7.75 -2.25
C ALA A 100 -25.19 -9.26 -2.38
N PHE A 101 -24.41 -10.08 -1.66
CA PHE A 101 -24.57 -11.54 -1.69
C PHE A 101 -25.93 -12.00 -1.12
N ARG A 102 -26.44 -11.36 -0.06
CA ARG A 102 -27.79 -11.67 0.46
C ARG A 102 -28.91 -11.29 -0.51
N SER A 103 -28.75 -10.21 -1.26
CA SER A 103 -29.75 -9.74 -2.21
C SER A 103 -29.84 -10.62 -3.47
N GLY A 104 -28.77 -11.33 -3.81
CA GLY A 104 -28.66 -12.09 -5.07
C GLY A 104 -28.59 -11.22 -6.33
N ASP A 105 -28.45 -9.89 -6.17
CA ASP A 105 -28.30 -8.96 -7.29
C ASP A 105 -26.91 -9.11 -7.91
N GLN A 106 -26.88 -9.70 -9.10
CA GLN A 106 -25.63 -9.98 -9.80
C GLN A 106 -24.84 -8.70 -10.12
N GLY A 107 -25.53 -7.59 -10.44
CA GLY A 107 -24.85 -6.33 -10.75
C GLY A 107 -24.12 -5.77 -9.53
N ARG A 108 -24.73 -5.86 -8.35
CA ARG A 108 -24.08 -5.46 -7.08
C ARG A 108 -22.94 -6.40 -6.70
N ILE A 109 -23.11 -7.71 -6.91
CA ILE A 109 -22.06 -8.70 -6.65
C ILE A 109 -20.85 -8.42 -7.52
N ASP A 110 -21.05 -8.14 -8.81
CA ASP A 110 -19.96 -7.85 -9.74
C ASP A 110 -19.25 -6.53 -9.39
N ALA A 111 -20.00 -5.49 -9.02
CA ALA A 111 -19.41 -4.21 -8.58
C ALA A 111 -18.58 -4.35 -7.30
N VAL A 112 -19.04 -5.15 -6.32
CA VAL A 112 -18.27 -5.47 -5.11
C VAL A 112 -16.99 -6.22 -5.45
N LYS A 113 -17.06 -7.20 -6.36
CA LYS A 113 -15.87 -7.96 -6.79
C LYS A 113 -14.83 -7.08 -7.45
N GLU A 114 -15.24 -6.14 -8.30
CA GLU A 114 -14.32 -5.21 -8.94
C GLU A 114 -13.50 -4.40 -7.91
N VAL A 115 -14.15 -3.93 -6.84
CA VAL A 115 -13.45 -3.22 -5.76
C VAL A 115 -12.50 -4.14 -5.00
N LEU A 116 -12.90 -5.39 -4.71
CA LEU A 116 -12.04 -6.37 -4.04
C LEU A 116 -10.85 -6.80 -4.89
N ASP A 117 -11.04 -6.94 -6.20
CA ASP A 117 -9.98 -7.26 -7.15
C ASP A 117 -8.97 -6.11 -7.24
N ALA A 118 -9.46 -4.86 -7.28
CA ALA A 118 -8.61 -3.68 -7.25
C ALA A 118 -7.80 -3.58 -5.95
N ARG A 119 -8.42 -3.84 -4.79
CA ARG A 119 -7.72 -3.91 -3.50
C ARG A 119 -6.63 -4.99 -3.51
N SER A 120 -6.97 -6.19 -3.96
CA SER A 120 -6.04 -7.33 -4.04
C SER A 120 -4.85 -7.04 -4.96
N ALA A 121 -5.07 -6.34 -6.07
CA ALA A 121 -3.99 -5.92 -6.96
C ALA A 121 -3.02 -4.95 -6.29
N ILE A 122 -3.53 -3.99 -5.51
CA ILE A 122 -2.69 -3.06 -4.72
C ILE A 122 -1.96 -3.82 -3.60
N GLU A 123 -2.65 -4.71 -2.87
CA GLU A 123 -2.02 -5.54 -1.84
C GLU A 123 -0.90 -6.39 -2.43
N MET A 124 -1.09 -6.99 -3.60
CA MET A 124 -0.03 -7.73 -4.29
C MET A 124 1.13 -6.83 -4.72
N GLN A 125 0.85 -5.61 -5.20
CA GLN A 125 1.88 -4.63 -5.53
C GLN A 125 2.70 -4.19 -4.31
N VAL A 126 2.08 -4.16 -3.13
CA VAL A 126 2.71 -3.74 -1.87
C VAL A 126 3.43 -4.89 -1.16
N LEU A 127 2.78 -6.05 -1.04
CA LEU A 127 3.23 -7.22 -0.27
C LEU A 127 4.00 -8.24 -1.13
N GLY A 128 3.64 -8.43 -2.40
CA GLY A 128 4.34 -9.35 -3.30
C GLY A 128 5.80 -8.94 -3.55
N ALA A 129 6.13 -7.66 -3.36
CA ALA A 129 7.50 -7.17 -3.36
C ALA A 129 8.34 -7.66 -2.16
N LEU A 130 7.70 -8.08 -1.06
CA LEU A 130 8.37 -8.56 0.16
C LEU A 130 8.59 -10.08 0.16
N GLU A 131 7.81 -10.87 -0.56
CA GLU A 131 7.96 -12.34 -0.60
C GLU A 131 9.16 -12.83 -1.41
N LEU A 132 9.66 -12.05 -2.37
CA LEU A 132 10.81 -12.39 -3.24
C LEU A 132 12.17 -12.39 -2.50
N VAL A 133 12.16 -12.12 -1.18
CA VAL A 133 13.35 -11.86 -0.38
C VAL A 133 13.76 -13.11 0.40
N GLY A 134 14.55 -14.00 -0.22
CA GLY A 134 15.26 -15.09 0.46
C GLY A 134 14.48 -16.38 0.72
N ARG A 135 13.37 -16.64 0.01
CA ARG A 135 12.74 -17.96 -0.08
C ARG A 135 12.69 -18.43 -1.54
N GLY A 136 13.83 -18.92 -2.01
CA GLY A 136 13.97 -19.77 -3.18
C GLY A 136 14.76 -21.01 -2.77
#